data_AF-A0A7J4IUQ8-F1
#
_entry.id   AF-A0A7J4IUQ8-F1
#
_cell.length_a   1.000
_cell.length_b   1.000
_cell.length_c   1.000
_cell.angle_alpha   90.00
_cell.angle_beta   90.00
_cell.angle_gamma   90.00
#
_symmetry.space_group_name_H-M   'P 1'
#
loop_
_entity.id
_entity.type
_entity.pdbx_description
1 polymer ?
#
loop_
_entity_poly.entity_id
_entity_poly.type
_entity_poly.pdbx_seq_one_letter_code
_entity_poly.pdbx_strand_id
1 'polypeptide(L)' 'MARFEAADNRIFSNVWVCLKCKKKIRSSPGKRPDACRKCGYKKFRLKNKAKKS' A
#
# COMPACT_ATOMS: atom_id res chain seq x y z
N MET A 1 15.32 -16.15 1.89
CA MET A 1 14.95 -15.34 0.71
C MET A 1 15.90 -14.15 0.64
N ALA A 2 16.53 -13.90 -0.52
CA ALA A 2 17.38 -12.73 -0.71
C ALA A 2 16.53 -11.45 -0.52
N ARG A 3 17.03 -10.51 0.27
CA ARG A 3 16.33 -9.26 0.58
C ARG A 3 16.98 -8.13 -0.21
N PHE A 4 16.19 -7.45 -1.02
CA PHE A 4 16.63 -6.31 -1.81
C PHE A 4 15.94 -5.06 -1.30
N GLU A 5 16.65 -4.27 -0.48
CA GLU A 5 16.09 -3.08 0.17
C GLU A 5 15.50 -2.07 -0.83
N ALA A 6 16.17 -1.91 -1.98
CA ALA A 6 15.67 -1.06 -3.06
C ALA A 6 14.34 -1.57 -3.65
N ALA A 7 14.16 -2.89 -3.76
CA ALA A 7 12.91 -3.48 -4.25
C ALA A 7 11.81 -3.37 -3.19
N ASP A 8 12.13 -3.61 -1.91
CA ASP A 8 11.18 -3.48 -0.80
C ASP A 8 10.62 -2.06 -0.72
N ASN A 9 11.48 -1.06 -0.85
CA ASN A 9 11.07 0.35 -0.87
C ASN A 9 10.18 0.69 -2.06
N ARG A 10 10.40 0.11 -3.25
CA ARG A 10 9.54 0.33 -4.42
C ARG A 10 8.19 -0.39 -4.31
N ILE A 11 8.15 -1.55 -3.67
CA ILE A 11 6.99 -2.46 -3.69
C ILE A 11 6.04 -2.23 -2.51
N PHE A 12 6.56 -1.77 -1.37
CA PHE A 12 5.81 -1.67 -0.12
C PHE A 12 5.68 -0.24 0.42
N SER A 13 6.59 0.68 0.08
CA SER A 13 6.48 2.05 0.57
C SER A 13 5.27 2.76 -0.04
N ASN A 14 4.41 3.28 0.84
CA ASN A 14 3.25 4.12 0.49
C ASN A 14 2.19 3.45 -0.39
N VAL A 15 2.11 2.12 -0.36
CA VAL A 15 1.06 1.36 -1.02
C VAL A 15 -0.06 1.07 -0.03
N TRP A 16 -1.23 1.64 -0.31
CA TRP A 16 -2.46 1.45 0.43
C TRP A 16 -3.39 0.51 -0.31
N VAL A 17 -4.17 -0.30 0.41
CA VAL A 17 -5.15 -1.21 -0.15
C VAL A 17 -6.52 -0.82 0.35
N CYS A 18 -7.45 -0.57 -0.58
CA CYS A 18 -8.84 -0.30 -0.22
C CYS A 18 -9.48 -1.52 0.44
N LEU A 19 -10.14 -1.32 1.58
CA LEU A 19 -10.82 -2.42 2.29
C LEU A 19 -12.12 -2.87 1.59
N LYS A 20 -12.71 -2.03 0.74
CA LYS A 20 -13.93 -2.36 -0.03
C LYS A 20 -13.61 -3.08 -1.34
N CYS A 21 -12.84 -2.44 -2.23
CA CYS A 21 -12.59 -2.97 -3.57
C CYS A 21 -11.22 -3.64 -3.76
N LYS A 22 -10.41 -3.74 -2.69
CA LYS A 22 -9.07 -4.36 -2.68
C LYS A 22 -8.06 -3.74 -3.66
N LYS A 23 -8.39 -2.59 -4.28
CA LYS A 23 -7.48 -1.88 -5.19
C LYS A 23 -6.27 -1.33 -4.42
N LYS A 24 -5.09 -1.53 -5.01
CA LYS A 24 -3.82 -0.94 -4.54
C LYS A 24 -3.75 0.51 -5.02
N ILE A 25 -3.38 1.42 -4.13
CA ILE A 25 -3.27 2.86 -4.36
C ILE A 25 -1.88 3.27 -3.87
N ARG A 26 -1.11 3.91 -4.75
CA ARG A 26 0.14 4.56 -4.35
C ARG A 26 -0.16 6.00 -3.94
N SER A 27 0.31 6.38 -2.78
CA SER A 27 0.21 7.73 -2.24
C SER A 27 1.61 8.31 -2.02
N SER A 28 1.70 9.62 -1.79
CA SER A 28 2.96 10.25 -1.41
C SER A 28 3.48 9.69 -0.08
N PRO A 29 4.80 9.71 0.16
CA PRO A 29 5.39 9.34 1.44
C PRO A 29 4.69 9.99 2.62
N GLY A 30 4.27 9.18 3.59
CA GLY A 30 3.60 9.66 4.80
C GLY A 30 2.16 10.14 4.63
N LYS A 31 1.61 10.19 3.40
CA LYS A 31 0.22 10.62 3.17
C LYS A 31 -0.72 9.43 2.95
N ARG A 32 -1.78 9.38 3.73
CA ARG A 32 -2.91 8.46 3.49
C ARG A 32 -3.76 9.01 2.33
N PRO A 33 -4.22 8.16 1.39
CA PRO A 33 -5.15 8.59 0.35
C PRO A 33 -6.51 8.98 0.96
N ASP A 34 -7.09 10.08 0.49
CA ASP A 34 -8.39 10.60 0.96
C ASP A 34 -9.57 9.68 0.58
N ALA A 35 -9.58 9.19 -0.67
CA ALA A 35 -10.64 8.34 -1.19
C ALA A 35 -10.12 7.36 -2.26
N CYS A 36 -10.84 6.24 -2.42
CA CYS A 36 -10.46 5.23 -3.37
C CYS A 36 -10.79 5.74 -4.77
N ARG A 37 -9.78 5.86 -5.64
CA ARG A 37 -9.95 6.30 -7.04
C ARG A 37 -10.91 5.44 -7.88
N LYS A 38 -11.30 4.25 -7.40
CA LYS A 38 -12.25 3.35 -8.07
C LYS A 38 -13.65 3.37 -7.47
N CYS A 39 -13.78 3.41 -6.14
CA CYS A 39 -15.08 3.21 -5.47
C CYS A 39 -15.45 4.29 -4.46
N GLY A 40 -14.66 5.37 -4.35
CA GLY A 40 -14.89 6.48 -3.42
C GLY A 40 -14.70 6.15 -1.93
N TYR A 41 -14.47 4.88 -1.58
CA TYR A 41 -14.36 4.44 -0.19
C TYR A 41 -13.12 5.02 0.51
N LYS A 42 -13.26 5.44 1.77
CA LYS A 42 -12.24 6.20 2.52
C LYS A 42 -11.41 5.36 3.52
N LYS A 43 -11.74 4.07 3.68
CA LYS A 43 -11.01 3.17 4.59
C LYS A 43 -10.03 2.29 3.81
N PHE A 44 -8.77 2.34 4.23
CA PHE A 44 -7.64 1.64 3.62
C PHE A 44 -6.79 0.97 4.70
N ARG A 45 -6.08 -0.08 4.29
CA ARG A 45 -4.98 -0.66 5.07
C ARG A 45 -3.66 -0.45 4.36
N LEU A 46 -2.55 -0.40 5.11
CA LEU A 46 -1.23 -0.47 4.51
C LEU A 46 -1.01 -1.86 3.89
N LYS A 47 -0.23 -1.92 2.82
CA LYS A 47 0.22 -3.20 2.27
C LYS A 47 1.23 -3.80 3.23
N ASN A 48 0.95 -5.02 3.71
CA ASN A 48 1.85 -5.72 4.61
C ASN A 48 3.21 -5.88 3.93
N LYS A 49 4.27 -5.49 4.64
CA LYS A 49 5.63 -5.94 4.32
C LYS A 49 5.63 -7.46 4.48
N ALA A 50 6.33 -8.18 3.60
CA ALA A 50 6.44 -9.63 3.72
C ALA A 50 6.87 -9.99 5.16
N LYS A 51 6.18 -10.95 5.79
CA LYS A 51 6.54 -11.45 7.12
C LYS A 51 7.99 -11.97 7.03
N LYS A 52 8.84 -11.53 7.96
CA LYS A 52 10.11 -12.25 8.23
C LYS A 52 9.69 -13.65 8.68
N SER A 53 9.94 -14.65 7.84
CA SER A 53 9.95 -16.06 8.23
C SER A 53 11.39 -16.53 8.21
#